data_AF-Q3ZSZ1-F1
#
_entry.id   AF-Q3ZSZ1-F1
#
_cell.length_a   1.000
_cell.length_b   1.000
_cell.length_c   1.000
_cell.angle_alpha   90.00
_cell.angle_beta   90.00
_cell.angle_gamma   90.00
#
_symmetry.space_group_name_H-M   'P 1'
#
loop_
_entity.id
_entity.type
_entity.pdbx_description
1 polymer ?
#
loop_
_entity_poly.entity_id
_entity_poly.type
_entity_poly.pdbx_seq_one_letter_code
_entity_poly.pdbx_strand_id
1 'polypeptide(L)'
;LLNYWMYSTLVSIFNSDDSKIILPPLSLLQNIWNNIVEDSSYKSRNNKCVPDGIMITQKDWRERKALYDYCVNYDTIERELTYYEEMCPTYWNYAESHTSLYKYFQKLCSENKDQCPNFYDKCKQYDPKYVLLKFPCNAEMEQKKADTLAKARQELQAGKPAGQEANSGMLNNSEVSAGGSLLTRDGTHPAKRTGDILLGVVATTITSGALYKV
;
A
#
# COMPACT_ATOMS: atom_id res chain seq x y z
N LEU A 1 -7.27 -10.62 10.08
CA LEU A 1 -8.03 -9.37 10.28
C LEU A 1 -7.92 -8.82 11.70
N LEU A 2 -8.37 -9.54 12.74
CA LEU A 2 -8.41 -9.00 14.12
C LEU A 2 -7.02 -8.58 14.67
N ASN A 3 -5.96 -9.34 14.37
CA ASN A 3 -4.58 -8.96 14.72
C ASN A 3 -4.20 -7.60 14.14
N TYR A 4 -4.33 -7.42 12.81
CA TYR A 4 -4.03 -6.17 12.15
C TYR A 4 -4.92 -5.02 12.60
N TRP A 5 -6.21 -5.28 12.83
CA TRP A 5 -7.14 -4.27 13.36
C TRP A 5 -6.64 -3.77 14.71
N MET A 6 -6.40 -4.67 15.66
CA MET A 6 -5.91 -4.32 17.00
C MET A 6 -4.61 -3.52 16.95
N TYR A 7 -3.63 -3.97 16.17
CA TYR A 7 -2.35 -3.25 16.03
C TYR A 7 -2.54 -1.87 15.42
N SER A 8 -3.32 -1.78 14.33
CA SER A 8 -3.59 -0.49 13.67
C SER A 8 -4.31 0.49 14.59
N THR A 9 -5.22 0.00 15.44
CA THR A 9 -5.91 0.79 16.45
C THR A 9 -4.93 1.30 17.50
N LEU A 10 -4.03 0.46 18.01
CA LEU A 10 -3.01 0.90 18.97
C LEU A 10 -2.09 1.96 18.34
N VAL A 11 -1.59 1.70 17.13
CA VAL A 11 -0.75 2.67 16.40
C VAL A 11 -1.48 4.01 16.21
N SER A 12 -2.78 3.99 15.92
CA SER A 12 -3.61 5.19 15.79
C SER A 12 -3.81 5.93 17.12
N ILE A 13 -4.04 5.21 18.23
CA ILE A 13 -4.26 5.80 19.55
C ILE A 13 -2.98 6.46 20.07
N PHE A 14 -1.84 5.77 19.93
CA PHE A 14 -0.55 6.26 20.42
C PHE A 14 0.17 7.18 19.42
N ASN A 15 -0.37 7.32 18.20
CA ASN A 15 0.24 8.06 17.10
C ASN A 15 1.72 7.67 16.88
N SER A 16 2.03 6.39 17.02
CA SER A 16 3.37 5.83 16.93
C SER A 16 3.30 4.35 16.63
N ASP A 17 4.26 3.84 15.84
CA ASP A 17 4.50 2.41 15.65
C ASP A 17 5.80 1.95 16.32
N ASP A 18 6.35 2.76 17.25
CA ASP A 18 7.48 2.33 18.08
C ASP A 18 7.08 1.11 18.91
N SER A 19 7.77 -0.01 18.67
CA SER A 19 7.61 -1.25 19.42
C SER A 19 7.64 -1.05 20.94
N LYS A 20 8.44 -0.11 21.47
CA LYS A 20 8.51 0.15 22.92
C LYS A 20 7.21 0.76 23.48
N ILE A 21 6.49 1.50 22.64
CA ILE A 21 5.21 2.13 22.98
C ILE A 21 4.07 1.14 22.80
N ILE A 22 4.10 0.35 21.72
CA ILE A 22 3.00 -0.55 21.34
C ILE A 22 3.04 -1.89 22.08
N LEU A 23 4.23 -2.41 22.41
CA LEU A 23 4.39 -3.73 23.03
C LEU A 23 3.63 -3.86 24.37
N PRO A 24 3.70 -2.91 25.32
CA PRO A 24 3.01 -3.05 26.59
C PRO A 24 1.48 -3.19 26.46
N PRO A 25 0.74 -2.27 25.78
CA PRO A 25 -0.70 -2.42 25.63
C PRO A 25 -1.08 -3.61 24.74
N LEU A 26 -0.31 -3.91 23.70
CA LEU A 26 -0.55 -5.09 22.85
C LEU A 26 -0.45 -6.38 23.66
N SER A 27 0.57 -6.53 24.50
CA SER A 27 0.78 -7.74 25.31
C SER A 27 -0.36 -7.97 26.31
N LEU A 28 -0.87 -6.90 26.93
CA LEU A 28 -2.04 -6.98 27.83
C LEU A 28 -3.29 -7.45 27.08
N LEU A 29 -3.57 -6.87 25.90
CA LEU A 29 -4.71 -7.26 25.08
C LEU A 29 -4.58 -8.69 24.56
N GLN A 30 -3.38 -9.09 24.12
CA GLN A 30 -3.11 -10.45 23.66
C GLN A 30 -3.26 -11.47 24.78
N ASN A 31 -2.87 -11.14 26.03
CA ASN A 31 -3.08 -12.01 27.18
C ASN A 31 -4.59 -12.23 27.45
N ILE A 32 -5.38 -11.16 27.51
CA ILE A 32 -6.83 -11.25 27.67
C ILE A 32 -7.45 -12.09 26.53
N TRP A 33 -7.04 -11.84 25.29
CA TRP A 33 -7.52 -12.56 24.13
C TRP A 33 -7.14 -14.05 24.19
N ASN A 34 -5.90 -14.39 24.54
CA ASN A 34 -5.47 -15.78 24.71
C ASN A 34 -6.30 -16.52 25.76
N ASN A 35 -6.58 -15.89 26.91
CA ASN A 35 -7.43 -16.50 27.95
C ASN A 35 -8.84 -16.84 27.42
N ILE A 36 -9.44 -15.96 26.61
CA ILE A 36 -10.74 -16.21 25.97
C ILE A 36 -10.64 -17.36 24.95
N VAL A 37 -9.55 -17.40 24.18
CA VAL A 37 -9.32 -18.42 23.15
C VAL A 37 -9.06 -19.79 23.77
N GLU A 38 -8.37 -19.88 24.90
CA GLU A 38 -8.01 -21.13 25.57
C GLU A 38 -9.14 -21.75 26.39
N ASP A 39 -10.07 -20.92 26.87
CA ASP A 39 -11.19 -21.35 27.70
C ASP A 39 -12.06 -22.42 27.01
N SER A 40 -12.27 -23.52 27.74
CA SER A 40 -13.06 -24.68 27.34
C SER A 40 -14.52 -24.39 27.09
N SER A 41 -15.10 -23.40 27.76
CA SER A 41 -16.48 -22.96 27.53
C SER A 41 -16.69 -22.45 26.11
N TYR A 42 -15.61 -22.00 25.44
CA TYR A 42 -15.62 -21.52 24.06
C TYR A 42 -14.97 -22.52 23.07
N LYS A 43 -14.61 -23.75 23.49
CA LYS A 43 -13.93 -24.77 22.64
C LYS A 43 -14.77 -25.33 21.50
N SER A 44 -16.10 -25.29 21.56
CA SER A 44 -16.97 -25.83 20.50
C SER A 44 -17.02 -24.98 19.22
N ARG A 45 -16.42 -23.78 19.21
CA ARG A 45 -16.43 -22.90 18.05
C ARG A 45 -15.23 -23.20 17.14
N ASN A 46 -15.50 -23.79 15.98
CA ASN A 46 -14.55 -23.81 14.86
C ASN A 46 -14.15 -22.35 14.51
N ASN A 47 -12.91 -22.11 14.07
CA ASN A 47 -12.36 -20.79 13.72
C ASN A 47 -12.03 -19.85 14.91
N LYS A 48 -11.26 -20.33 15.89
CA LYS A 48 -10.67 -19.43 16.90
C LYS A 48 -9.60 -18.54 16.26
N CYS A 49 -9.84 -17.24 16.24
CA CYS A 49 -8.82 -16.25 15.87
C CYS A 49 -7.77 -16.22 16.98
N VAL A 50 -6.56 -16.71 16.71
CA VAL A 50 -5.45 -16.70 17.67
C VAL A 50 -4.66 -15.40 17.52
N PRO A 51 -4.23 -14.77 18.62
CA PRO A 51 -3.29 -13.65 18.58
C PRO A 51 -2.01 -13.99 17.81
N ASP A 52 -1.57 -13.07 16.96
CA ASP A 52 -0.29 -13.16 16.27
C ASP A 52 0.78 -12.41 17.09
N GLY A 53 1.62 -13.18 17.77
CA GLY A 53 2.71 -12.65 18.60
C GLY A 53 3.88 -12.06 17.82
N ILE A 54 4.04 -12.39 16.52
CA ILE A 54 5.19 -11.90 15.73
C ILE A 54 4.89 -10.59 14.99
N MET A 55 3.63 -10.14 14.99
CA MET A 55 3.18 -8.95 14.28
C MET A 55 4.02 -7.70 14.60
N ILE A 56 4.42 -7.50 15.86
CA ILE A 56 5.22 -6.33 16.28
C ILE A 56 6.62 -6.30 15.65
N THR A 57 7.12 -7.46 15.21
CA THR A 57 8.44 -7.58 14.55
C THR A 57 8.37 -7.36 13.05
N GLN A 58 7.17 -7.34 12.47
CA GLN A 58 6.95 -7.20 11.04
C GLN A 58 6.96 -5.71 10.66
N LYS A 59 8.10 -5.23 10.15
CA LYS A 59 8.24 -3.83 9.71
C LYS A 59 7.26 -3.44 8.60
N ASP A 60 6.89 -4.41 7.77
CA ASP A 60 5.95 -4.32 6.65
C ASP A 60 4.51 -4.70 7.05
N TRP A 61 4.13 -4.55 8.33
CA TRP A 61 2.80 -4.94 8.81
C TRP A 61 1.65 -4.25 8.08
N ARG A 62 1.86 -3.02 7.57
CA ARG A 62 0.84 -2.26 6.81
C ARG A 62 0.59 -2.92 5.46
N GLU A 63 1.67 -3.30 4.77
CA GLU A 63 1.64 -4.04 3.52
C GLU A 63 1.01 -5.42 3.73
N ARG A 64 1.37 -6.12 4.81
CA ARG A 64 0.78 -7.43 5.14
C ARG A 64 -0.72 -7.31 5.43
N LYS A 65 -1.14 -6.26 6.15
CA LYS A 65 -2.56 -5.94 6.35
C LYS A 65 -3.26 -5.69 5.02
N ALA A 66 -2.71 -4.82 4.17
CA ALA A 66 -3.31 -4.49 2.88
C ALA A 66 -3.43 -5.73 1.97
N LEU A 67 -2.41 -6.60 1.97
CA LEU A 67 -2.47 -7.86 1.24
C LEU A 67 -3.57 -8.74 1.82
N TYR A 68 -3.59 -8.94 3.14
CA TYR A 68 -4.62 -9.73 3.81
C TYR A 68 -6.03 -9.25 3.44
N ASP A 69 -6.28 -7.94 3.55
CA ASP A 69 -7.56 -7.31 3.23
C ASP A 69 -7.94 -7.57 1.76
N TYR A 70 -6.99 -7.42 0.84
CA TYR A 70 -7.19 -7.76 -0.57
C TYR A 70 -7.62 -9.22 -0.78
N CYS A 71 -6.89 -10.17 -0.19
CA CYS A 71 -7.17 -11.60 -0.35
C CYS A 71 -8.58 -11.96 0.18
N VAL A 72 -8.98 -11.43 1.34
CA VAL A 72 -10.26 -11.79 1.97
C VAL A 72 -11.46 -11.08 1.36
N ASN A 73 -11.25 -9.90 0.77
CA ASN A 73 -12.32 -9.15 0.12
C ASN A 73 -12.70 -9.74 -1.24
N TYR A 74 -11.78 -10.45 -1.90
CA TYR A 74 -12.00 -10.92 -3.27
C TYR A 74 -13.23 -11.82 -3.41
N ASP A 75 -13.44 -12.79 -2.51
CA ASP A 75 -14.62 -13.67 -2.57
C ASP A 75 -15.94 -12.88 -2.50
N THR A 76 -15.95 -11.78 -1.75
CA THR A 76 -17.11 -10.89 -1.66
C THR A 76 -17.29 -10.11 -2.96
N ILE A 77 -16.20 -9.56 -3.51
CA ILE A 77 -16.19 -8.84 -4.79
C ILE A 77 -16.69 -9.75 -5.93
N GLU A 78 -16.18 -10.98 -6.01
CA GLU A 78 -16.57 -11.94 -7.04
C GLU A 78 -18.07 -12.24 -6.97
N ARG A 79 -18.61 -12.43 -5.76
CA ARG A 79 -20.05 -12.62 -5.55
C ARG A 79 -20.85 -11.38 -5.92
N GLU A 80 -20.43 -10.19 -5.50
CA GLU A 80 -21.17 -8.95 -5.76
C GLU A 80 -21.22 -8.61 -7.25
N LEU A 81 -20.16 -8.89 -8.00
CA LEU A 81 -20.13 -8.71 -9.45
C LEU A 81 -21.19 -9.54 -10.19
N THR A 82 -21.69 -10.62 -9.59
CA THR A 82 -22.79 -11.40 -10.19
C THR A 82 -24.14 -10.68 -10.10
N TYR A 83 -24.28 -9.69 -9.21
CA TYR A 83 -25.51 -8.92 -8.99
C TYR A 83 -25.41 -7.46 -9.42
N TYR A 84 -24.21 -6.88 -9.37
CA TYR A 84 -23.94 -5.46 -9.58
C TYR A 84 -22.82 -5.28 -10.62
N GLU A 85 -23.09 -5.62 -11.87
CA GLU A 85 -22.10 -5.54 -12.96
C GLU A 85 -21.59 -4.10 -13.15
N GLU A 86 -22.40 -3.09 -12.87
CA GLU A 86 -22.03 -1.68 -12.91
C GLU A 86 -20.90 -1.31 -11.94
N MET A 87 -20.67 -2.11 -10.90
CA MET A 87 -19.57 -1.94 -9.95
C MET A 87 -18.24 -2.47 -10.49
N CYS A 88 -18.23 -3.13 -11.65
CA CYS A 88 -17.02 -3.71 -12.24
C CYS A 88 -15.84 -2.73 -12.36
N PRO A 89 -16.00 -1.49 -12.86
CA PRO A 89 -14.89 -0.53 -12.90
C PRO A 89 -14.29 -0.24 -11.52
N THR A 90 -15.13 -0.13 -10.49
CA THR A 90 -14.70 0.12 -9.10
C THR A 90 -13.86 -1.05 -8.58
N TYR A 91 -14.36 -2.27 -8.73
CA TYR A 91 -13.65 -3.45 -8.25
C TYR A 91 -12.41 -3.78 -9.09
N TRP A 92 -12.45 -3.50 -10.39
CA TRP A 92 -11.28 -3.67 -11.26
C TRP A 92 -10.15 -2.74 -10.80
N ASN A 93 -10.47 -1.47 -10.56
CA ASN A 93 -9.50 -0.50 -10.02
C ASN A 93 -8.97 -0.93 -8.64
N TYR A 94 -9.83 -1.47 -7.78
CA TYR A 94 -9.42 -2.03 -6.50
C TYR A 94 -8.38 -3.15 -6.68
N ALA A 95 -8.67 -4.16 -7.49
CA ALA A 95 -7.75 -5.27 -7.73
C ALA A 95 -6.44 -4.80 -8.38
N GLU A 96 -6.52 -3.92 -9.39
CA GLU A 96 -5.33 -3.41 -10.08
C GLU A 96 -4.44 -2.55 -9.17
N SER A 97 -5.04 -1.77 -8.27
CA SER A 97 -4.27 -0.97 -7.29
C SER A 97 -3.42 -1.83 -6.33
N HIS A 98 -3.75 -3.12 -6.18
CA HIS A 98 -2.99 -4.06 -5.35
C HIS A 98 -1.94 -4.87 -6.14
N THR A 99 -1.83 -4.67 -7.46
CA THR A 99 -0.87 -5.40 -8.33
C THR A 99 0.58 -5.21 -7.87
N SER A 100 0.98 -4.00 -7.47
CA SER A 100 2.35 -3.73 -6.97
C SER A 100 2.60 -4.38 -5.61
N LEU A 101 1.63 -4.31 -4.70
CA LEU A 101 1.67 -4.92 -3.37
C LEU A 101 1.81 -6.45 -3.48
N TYR A 102 1.03 -7.06 -4.37
CA TYR A 102 1.10 -8.50 -4.58
C TYR A 102 2.48 -8.92 -5.12
N LYS A 103 3.04 -8.16 -6.09
CA LYS A 103 4.41 -8.38 -6.61
C LYS A 103 5.48 -8.27 -5.53
N TYR A 104 5.33 -7.33 -4.59
CA TYR A 104 6.22 -7.22 -3.43
C TYR A 104 6.25 -8.52 -2.62
N PHE A 105 5.09 -9.07 -2.27
CA PHE A 105 5.02 -10.33 -1.51
C PHE A 105 5.41 -11.55 -2.33
N GLN A 106 5.12 -11.57 -3.63
CA GLN A 106 5.58 -12.63 -4.53
C GLN A 106 7.11 -12.72 -4.54
N LYS A 107 7.79 -11.58 -4.62
CA LYS A 107 9.25 -11.51 -4.53
C LYS A 107 9.73 -11.91 -3.14
N LEU A 108 9.19 -11.30 -2.08
CA LEU A 108 9.57 -11.56 -0.69
C LEU A 108 9.48 -13.06 -0.35
N CYS A 109 8.36 -13.70 -0.67
CA CYS A 109 8.13 -15.12 -0.40
C CYS A 109 8.98 -16.06 -1.26
N SER A 110 9.44 -15.60 -2.43
CA SER A 110 10.35 -16.37 -3.29
C SER A 110 11.79 -16.31 -2.79
N GLU A 111 12.22 -15.16 -2.26
CA GLU A 111 13.58 -14.93 -1.78
C GLU A 111 13.80 -15.37 -0.34
N ASN A 112 12.79 -15.20 0.53
CA ASN A 112 12.87 -15.49 1.96
C ASN A 112 11.56 -16.10 2.48
N LYS A 113 11.53 -17.42 2.61
CA LYS A 113 10.35 -18.16 3.09
C LYS A 113 9.97 -17.79 4.53
N ASP A 114 10.94 -17.51 5.39
CA ASP A 114 10.69 -17.18 6.79
C ASP A 114 10.03 -15.81 6.98
N GLN A 115 10.19 -14.91 6.00
CA GLN A 115 9.52 -13.61 5.99
C GLN A 115 8.16 -13.64 5.27
N CYS A 116 7.81 -14.75 4.61
CA CYS A 116 6.55 -14.86 3.91
C CYS A 116 5.37 -14.85 4.89
N PRO A 117 4.31 -14.06 4.66
CA PRO A 117 3.13 -14.12 5.52
C PRO A 117 2.50 -15.51 5.48
N ASN A 118 2.17 -16.09 6.64
CA ASN A 118 1.61 -17.45 6.76
C ASN A 118 0.30 -17.66 5.96
N PHE A 119 -0.40 -16.57 5.62
CA PHE A 119 -1.63 -16.62 4.82
C PHE A 119 -1.37 -16.48 3.30
N TYR A 120 -0.14 -16.19 2.87
CA TYR A 120 0.17 -15.88 1.47
C TYR A 120 -0.19 -17.03 0.53
N ASP A 121 0.05 -18.28 0.93
CA ASP A 121 -0.29 -19.44 0.11
C ASP A 121 -1.78 -19.51 -0.23
N LYS A 122 -2.65 -19.14 0.72
CA LYS A 122 -4.10 -19.03 0.49
C LYS A 122 -4.46 -17.83 -0.39
N CYS A 123 -3.62 -16.81 -0.42
CA CYS A 123 -3.82 -15.63 -1.25
C CYS A 123 -3.42 -15.85 -2.71
N LYS A 124 -2.62 -16.87 -3.03
CA LYS A 124 -2.10 -17.09 -4.39
C LYS A 124 -3.18 -17.21 -5.47
N GLN A 125 -4.36 -17.74 -5.11
CA GLN A 125 -5.50 -17.85 -6.02
C GLN A 125 -6.09 -16.48 -6.42
N TYR A 126 -5.78 -15.43 -5.66
CA TYR A 126 -6.20 -14.06 -5.89
C TYR A 126 -5.09 -13.21 -6.49
N ASP A 127 -4.13 -13.79 -7.22
CA ASP A 127 -3.15 -12.97 -7.95
C ASP A 127 -3.89 -11.96 -8.85
N PRO A 128 -3.63 -10.64 -8.72
CA PRO A 128 -4.25 -9.62 -9.55
C PRO A 128 -4.17 -9.92 -11.04
N LYS A 129 -3.07 -10.54 -11.51
CA LYS A 129 -2.91 -10.95 -12.91
C LYS A 129 -4.03 -11.87 -13.39
N TYR A 130 -4.47 -12.83 -12.57
CA TYR A 130 -5.52 -13.78 -12.94
C TYR A 130 -6.91 -13.24 -12.61
N VAL A 131 -7.02 -12.53 -11.50
CA VAL A 131 -8.25 -11.90 -11.04
C VAL A 131 -8.79 -10.90 -12.07
N LEU A 132 -7.96 -9.97 -12.55
CA LEU A 132 -8.39 -8.93 -13.48
C LEU A 132 -8.94 -9.53 -14.77
N LEU A 133 -8.34 -10.61 -15.28
CA LEU A 133 -8.80 -11.30 -16.49
C LEU A 133 -10.21 -11.90 -16.36
N LYS A 134 -10.68 -12.17 -15.14
CA LYS A 134 -12.03 -12.71 -14.89
C LYS A 134 -13.11 -11.63 -14.87
N PHE A 135 -12.73 -10.35 -14.83
CA PHE A 135 -13.70 -9.26 -14.69
C PHE A 135 -14.40 -9.02 -16.02
N PRO A 136 -15.75 -8.92 -16.06
CA PRO A 136 -16.48 -8.67 -17.30
C PRO A 136 -16.00 -7.42 -18.05
N CYS A 137 -15.67 -6.36 -17.30
CA CYS A 137 -15.18 -5.08 -17.84
C CYS A 137 -13.66 -5.03 -18.10
N ASN A 138 -12.92 -6.14 -18.00
CA ASN A 138 -11.45 -6.12 -18.06
C ASN A 138 -10.91 -5.46 -19.35
N ALA A 139 -11.48 -5.80 -20.51
CA ALA A 139 -11.05 -5.24 -21.78
C ALA A 139 -11.24 -3.71 -21.85
N GLU A 140 -12.39 -3.23 -21.38
CA GLU A 140 -12.69 -1.79 -21.30
C GLU A 140 -11.73 -1.07 -20.37
N MET A 141 -11.45 -1.65 -19.21
CA MET A 141 -10.61 -1.04 -18.18
C MET A 141 -9.12 -1.01 -18.57
N GLU A 142 -8.62 -2.07 -19.21
CA GLU A 142 -7.26 -2.06 -19.77
C GLU A 142 -7.10 -0.99 -20.87
N GLN A 143 -8.11 -0.82 -21.73
CA GLN A 143 -8.10 0.26 -22.72
C GLN A 143 -8.09 1.64 -22.04
N LYS A 144 -8.95 1.88 -21.05
CA LYS A 144 -8.98 3.15 -20.30
C LYS A 144 -7.66 3.44 -19.60
N LYS A 145 -7.01 2.42 -19.05
CA LYS A 145 -5.69 2.54 -18.42
C LYS A 145 -4.62 2.90 -19.45
N ALA A 146 -4.62 2.25 -20.61
CA ALA A 146 -3.69 2.55 -21.71
C ALA A 146 -3.87 3.99 -22.23
N ASP A 147 -5.11 4.42 -22.43
CA ASP A 147 -5.44 5.78 -22.89
C ASP A 147 -5.00 6.84 -21.87
N THR A 148 -5.26 6.60 -20.59
CA THR A 148 -4.82 7.48 -19.50
C THR A 148 -3.29 7.61 -19.49
N LEU A 149 -2.58 6.50 -19.63
CA LEU A 149 -1.12 6.50 -19.68
C LEU A 149 -0.57 7.21 -20.92
N ALA A 150 -1.24 7.09 -22.07
CA ALA A 150 -0.87 7.80 -23.29
C ALA A 150 -1.05 9.32 -23.14
N LYS A 151 -2.17 9.76 -22.57
CA LYS A 151 -2.43 11.18 -22.29
C LYS A 151 -1.40 11.77 -21.32
N ALA A 152 -1.12 11.09 -20.22
CA ALA A 152 -0.11 11.53 -19.24
C ALA A 152 1.29 11.69 -19.87
N ARG A 153 1.66 10.81 -20.81
CA ARG A 153 2.93 10.92 -21.55
C ARG A 153 2.96 12.12 -22.49
N GLN A 154 1.85 12.42 -23.16
CA GLN A 154 1.76 13.59 -24.06
C GLN A 154 1.86 14.90 -23.27
N GLU A 155 1.21 15.01 -22.12
CA GLU A 155 1.28 16.19 -21.25
C GLU A 155 2.70 16.44 -20.70
N LEU A 156 3.40 15.37 -20.29
CA LEU A 156 4.80 15.46 -19.86
C LEU A 156 5.75 15.92 -20.98
N GLN A 157 5.43 15.60 -22.24
CA GLN A 157 6.21 16.04 -23.40
C GLN A 157 5.88 17.48 -23.81
N ALA A 158 4.62 17.91 -23.66
CA ALA A 158 4.19 19.29 -23.93
C ALA A 158 4.70 20.30 -22.88
N GLY A 159 5.01 19.85 -21.65
CA GLY A 159 5.53 20.69 -20.56
C GLY A 159 7.02 21.04 -20.62
N LYS A 160 7.77 20.63 -21.66
CA LYS A 160 9.16 21.08 -21.89
C LYS A 160 9.15 22.27 -22.87
N PRO A 161 9.47 23.51 -22.44
CA PRO A 161 9.74 24.58 -23.39
C PRO A 161 11.01 24.25 -24.17
N ALA A 162 10.92 24.30 -25.50
CA ALA A 162 12.08 24.34 -26.37
C ALA A 162 12.90 25.59 -26.02
N GLY A 163 14.21 25.42 -25.84
CA GLY A 163 15.12 26.48 -25.45
C GLY A 163 15.04 27.67 -26.40
N GLN A 164 14.91 28.87 -25.82
CA GLN A 164 15.31 30.10 -26.47
C GLN A 164 16.69 30.47 -25.95
N GLU A 165 17.72 30.04 -26.68
CA GLU A 165 18.96 30.79 -26.73
C GLU A 165 18.65 32.13 -27.42
N ALA A 166 18.76 33.22 -26.67
CA ALA A 166 18.96 34.56 -27.22
C ALA A 166 20.05 35.24 -26.39
N ASN A 167 21.24 35.25 -26.97
CA ASN A 167 22.33 36.13 -26.57
C ASN A 167 21.92 37.60 -26.73
N SER A 168 22.28 38.43 -25.74
CA SER A 168 22.85 39.78 -25.86
C SER A 168 22.23 40.77 -24.85
N GLY A 169 23.10 41.52 -24.16
CA GLY A 169 22.74 42.84 -23.64
C GLY A 169 23.01 43.09 -22.17
N MET A 170 24.28 43.22 -21.81
CA MET A 170 24.79 43.90 -20.61
C MET A 170 24.20 45.31 -20.45
N LEU A 171 23.74 45.68 -19.24
CA LEU A 171 23.94 47.02 -18.65
C LEU A 171 23.63 47.05 -17.15
N ASN A 172 24.52 47.77 -16.45
CA ASN A 172 24.75 47.85 -15.02
C ASN A 172 23.78 48.80 -14.29
N ASN A 173 23.62 48.59 -12.97
CA ASN A 173 23.98 49.51 -11.87
C ASN A 173 23.38 48.96 -10.55
N SER A 174 24.21 48.58 -9.55
CA SER A 174 24.58 49.37 -8.34
C SER A 174 23.43 49.37 -7.30
N GLU A 175 23.52 48.91 -6.05
CA GLU A 175 24.59 48.94 -5.03
C GLU A 175 24.28 47.98 -3.84
N VAL A 176 25.36 47.39 -3.29
CA VAL A 176 25.71 47.20 -1.85
C VAL A 176 24.83 46.32 -0.93
N SER A 177 25.35 45.16 -0.51
CA SER A 177 26.01 45.02 0.82
C SER A 177 26.65 43.64 1.03
N ALA A 178 27.85 43.65 1.61
CA ALA A 178 28.77 42.55 1.91
C ALA A 178 28.27 41.62 3.04
N GLY A 179 28.76 40.40 3.27
CA GLY A 179 29.96 39.74 2.75
C GLY A 179 29.90 38.21 2.93
N GLY A 180 30.76 37.51 2.21
CA GLY A 180 30.76 36.05 2.11
C GLY A 180 31.74 35.32 3.03
N SER A 181 31.68 33.98 2.97
CA SER A 181 32.87 33.14 2.84
C SER A 181 32.48 31.79 2.23
N LEU A 182 33.42 31.20 1.50
CA LEU A 182 33.29 30.28 0.38
C LEU A 182 34.06 28.98 0.70
N LEU A 183 33.59 27.84 0.15
CA LEU A 183 34.31 26.57 -0.12
C LEU A 183 34.73 25.71 1.10
N THR A 184 34.78 24.38 1.10
CA THR A 184 34.60 23.28 0.14
C THR A 184 34.69 22.00 0.99
N ARG A 185 33.94 20.94 0.69
CA ARG A 185 34.53 19.59 0.54
C ARG A 185 33.54 18.58 -0.03
N ASP A 186 33.98 18.08 -1.18
CA ASP A 186 33.63 16.89 -1.93
C ASP A 186 33.30 15.64 -1.10
N GLY A 187 32.38 14.82 -1.60
CA GLY A 187 31.90 13.60 -0.96
C GLY A 187 30.85 12.87 -1.80
N THR A 188 31.34 12.12 -2.78
CA THR A 188 30.61 11.30 -3.75
C THR A 188 29.72 10.22 -3.09
N HIS A 189 28.40 10.28 -3.31
CA HIS A 189 27.49 9.12 -3.22
C HIS A 189 26.30 9.28 -4.19
N PRO A 190 26.23 8.51 -5.30
CA PRO A 190 25.09 8.54 -6.21
C PRO A 190 24.01 7.55 -5.74
N ALA A 191 23.14 7.97 -4.81
CA ALA A 191 22.01 7.14 -4.38
C ALA A 191 20.80 7.96 -3.88
N LYS A 192 20.39 8.99 -4.63
CA LYS A 192 19.08 9.66 -4.44
C LYS A 192 18.52 10.12 -5.79
N ARG A 193 18.09 9.16 -6.61
CA ARG A 193 17.18 9.42 -7.75
C ARG A 193 16.29 8.20 -8.03
N THR A 194 15.41 7.88 -7.09
CA THR A 194 14.21 7.07 -7.35
C THR A 194 13.12 7.46 -6.34
N GLY A 195 12.68 8.72 -6.39
CA GLY A 195 11.66 9.26 -5.47
C GLY A 195 10.40 9.79 -6.16
N ASP A 196 10.46 10.16 -7.45
CA ASP A 196 9.43 10.99 -8.07
C ASP A 196 8.70 10.33 -9.25
N ILE A 197 8.41 9.03 -9.16
CA ILE A 197 7.49 8.36 -10.11
C ILE A 197 6.41 7.60 -9.34
N LEU A 198 5.66 8.32 -8.52
CA LEU A 198 4.35 7.88 -8.00
C LEU A 198 3.41 9.10 -7.91
N LEU A 199 3.24 9.82 -9.02
CA LEU A 199 2.16 10.79 -9.17
C LEU A 199 1.01 10.09 -9.91
N GLY A 200 -0.02 9.71 -9.16
CA GLY A 200 -1.24 9.11 -9.71
C GLY A 200 -1.93 8.07 -8.83
N VAL A 201 -1.48 7.84 -7.59
CA VAL A 201 -2.35 7.16 -6.61
C VAL A 201 -3.25 8.24 -6.06
N VAL A 202 -4.50 8.26 -6.53
CA VAL A 202 -5.59 8.86 -5.77
C VAL A 202 -5.57 8.17 -4.42
N ALA A 203 -5.10 8.86 -3.38
CA ALA A 203 -5.28 8.44 -2.01
C ALA A 203 -6.77 8.55 -1.68
N THR A 204 -7.59 7.63 -2.21
CA THR A 204 -8.87 7.33 -1.59
C THR A 204 -8.51 6.65 -0.29
N THR A 205 -8.56 7.41 0.79
CA THR A 205 -8.79 6.88 2.13
C THR A 205 -10.08 6.07 2.05
N ILE A 206 -9.98 4.80 1.66
CA ILE A 206 -11.04 3.83 1.89
C ILE A 206 -10.97 3.62 3.39
N THR A 207 -11.79 4.35 4.12
CA THR A 207 -12.15 4.01 5.49
C THR A 207 -12.70 2.60 5.43
N SER A 208 -11.85 1.61 5.68
CA SER A 208 -12.22 0.19 5.75
C SER A 208 -13.00 -0.03 7.06
N GLY A 209 -14.16 0.61 7.17
CA GLY A 209 -15.14 0.41 8.21
C GLY A 209 -16.17 -0.60 7.72
N ALA A 210 -16.01 -1.84 8.18
CA ALA A 210 -17.07 -2.84 8.35
C ALA A 210 -18.18 -2.90 7.28
N LEU A 211 -17.96 -3.69 6.23
CA LEU A 211 -19.06 -4.43 5.59
C LEU A 211 -19.31 -5.73 6.38
N TYR A 212 -19.87 -5.58 7.58
CA TYR A 212 -20.48 -6.69 8.31
C TYR A 212 -21.92 -6.25 8.62
N LYS A 213 -22.85 -6.60 7.73
CA LYS A 213 -24.29 -6.57 8.06
C LYS A 213 -24.72 -8.00 8.36
N VAL A 214 -25.30 -8.14 9.55
CA VAL A 214 -25.97 -9.33 10.11
C VAL A 214 -27.21 -9.66 9.30
#